data_AF-A0A1H9G4F7-F1
#
_entry.id   AF-A0A1H9G4F7-F1
#
_cell.length_a   1.000
_cell.length_b   1.000
_cell.length_c   1.000
_cell.angle_alpha   90.00
_cell.angle_beta   90.00
_cell.angle_gamma   90.00
#
_symmetry.space_group_name_H-M   'P 1'
#
loop_
_entity.id
_entity.type
_entity.pdbx_description
1 polymer ?
#
loop_
_entity_poly.entity_id
_entity_poly.type
_entity_poly.pdbx_seq_one_letter_code
_entity_poly.pdbx_strand_id
1 'polypeptide(L)'
;MKIKNLKDVEETIKCIAQIDAEISAIDNNATIAINKAREEAAQASAGLAEQREKLLENLKTYSDENRSTLYEEGKKSREFINGTIGYRQNPDKVEVSADTADLLIKAGFSNCVKVKKEPVKAALKNFDAAQQKKFHINLVPGEESFYCKAAEKTIPEAAA
;
A
#
# COMPACT_ATOMS: atom_id res chain seq x y z
N MET A 1 -27.54 8.77 -28.28
CA MET A 1 -28.42 7.67 -28.74
C MET A 1 -29.59 7.57 -27.78
N LYS A 2 -30.83 7.39 -28.25
CA LYS A 2 -31.99 7.14 -27.37
C LYS A 2 -32.36 5.66 -27.49
N ILE A 3 -32.38 4.94 -26.37
CA ILE A 3 -32.81 3.54 -26.29
C ILE A 3 -34.34 3.51 -26.30
N LYS A 4 -34.95 2.78 -27.25
CA LYS A 4 -36.40 2.75 -27.45
C LYS A 4 -37.01 1.36 -27.28
N ASN A 5 -36.20 0.30 -27.35
CA ASN A 5 -36.66 -1.08 -27.31
C ASN A 5 -35.58 -2.01 -26.70
N LEU A 6 -35.91 -3.28 -26.48
CA LEU A 6 -34.99 -4.25 -25.88
C LEU A 6 -33.76 -4.56 -26.76
N LYS A 7 -33.88 -4.48 -28.09
CA LYS A 7 -32.75 -4.66 -28.99
C LYS A 7 -31.71 -3.54 -28.82
N ASP A 8 -32.18 -2.29 -28.69
CA ASP A 8 -31.30 -1.15 -28.41
C ASP A 8 -30.56 -1.31 -27.06
N VAL A 9 -31.20 -1.96 -26.06
CA VAL A 9 -30.58 -2.27 -24.76
C VAL A 9 -29.46 -3.29 -24.94
N GLU A 10 -29.72 -4.41 -25.61
CA GLU A 10 -28.72 -5.45 -25.90
C GLU A 10 -27.52 -4.89 -26.68
N GLU A 11 -27.78 -4.10 -27.73
CA GLU A 11 -26.74 -3.42 -28.49
C GLU A 11 -25.92 -2.46 -27.61
N THR A 12 -26.58 -1.71 -26.72
CA THR A 12 -25.89 -0.81 -25.79
C THR A 12 -25.01 -1.57 -24.80
N ILE A 13 -25.49 -2.69 -24.24
CA ILE A 13 -24.71 -3.54 -23.32
C ILE A 13 -23.50 -4.15 -24.05
N LYS A 14 -23.68 -4.59 -25.31
CA LYS A 14 -22.57 -5.07 -26.16
C LYS A 14 -21.52 -3.98 -26.38
N CYS A 15 -21.94 -2.74 -26.66
CA CYS A 15 -21.03 -1.61 -26.78
C CYS A 15 -20.28 -1.31 -25.47
N ILE A 16 -20.96 -1.35 -24.32
CA ILE A 16 -20.32 -1.19 -23.01
C ILE A 16 -19.26 -2.26 -22.81
N ALA A 17 -19.58 -3.54 -23.07
CA ALA A 17 -18.62 -4.64 -22.95
C ALA A 17 -17.37 -4.44 -23.82
N GLN A 18 -17.55 -3.96 -25.05
CA GLN A 18 -16.44 -3.68 -25.96
C GLN A 18 -15.56 -2.52 -25.45
N ILE A 19 -16.18 -1.43 -25.00
CA ILE A 19 -15.46 -0.27 -24.43
C ILE A 19 -14.68 -0.69 -23.18
N ASP A 20 -15.29 -1.46 -22.27
CA ASP A 20 -14.63 -1.95 -21.06
C ASP A 20 -13.41 -2.83 -21.39
N ALA A 21 -13.51 -3.67 -22.43
CA ALA A 21 -12.39 -4.47 -22.92
C ALA A 21 -11.27 -3.61 -23.52
N GLU A 22 -11.60 -2.57 -24.29
CA GLU A 22 -10.63 -1.62 -24.86
C GLU A 22 -9.92 -0.82 -23.75
N ILE A 23 -10.65 -0.33 -22.74
CA ILE A 23 -10.07 0.34 -21.56
C ILE A 23 -9.11 -0.60 -20.84
N SER A 24 -9.54 -1.83 -20.55
CA SER A 24 -8.70 -2.83 -19.90
C SER A 24 -7.41 -3.13 -20.69
N ALA A 25 -7.49 -3.21 -22.02
CA ALA A 25 -6.32 -3.39 -22.87
C ALA A 25 -5.35 -2.20 -22.79
N ILE A 26 -5.86 -0.97 -22.78
CA ILE A 26 -5.04 0.25 -22.63
C ILE A 26 -4.34 0.26 -21.27
N ASP A 27 -5.06 -0.02 -20.19
CA ASP A 27 -4.51 -0.04 -18.83
C ASP A 27 -3.45 -1.13 -18.64
N ASN A 28 -3.66 -2.30 -19.23
CA ASN A 28 -2.67 -3.38 -19.23
C ASN A 28 -1.40 -2.98 -19.99
N ASN A 29 -1.54 -2.33 -21.15
CA ASN A 29 -0.40 -1.83 -21.91
C ASN A 29 0.40 -0.76 -21.14
N ALA A 30 -0.30 0.15 -20.45
CA ALA A 30 0.33 1.13 -19.57
C ALA A 30 1.11 0.46 -18.44
N THR A 31 0.53 -0.58 -17.81
CA THR A 31 1.19 -1.37 -16.76
C THR A 31 2.46 -2.05 -17.28
N ILE A 32 2.41 -2.65 -18.47
CA ILE A 32 3.58 -3.26 -19.13
C ILE A 32 4.67 -2.21 -19.36
N ALA A 33 4.33 -1.02 -19.87
CA ALA A 33 5.29 0.05 -20.12
C ALA A 33 5.95 0.55 -18.82
N ILE A 34 5.17 0.73 -17.75
CA ILE A 34 5.69 1.13 -16.43
C ILE A 34 6.65 0.06 -15.88
N ASN A 35 6.29 -1.21 -15.98
CA ASN A 35 7.13 -2.30 -15.49
C ASN A 35 8.45 -2.37 -16.26
N LYS A 36 8.40 -2.27 -17.60
CA LYS A 36 9.59 -2.21 -18.44
C LYS A 36 10.51 -1.05 -18.05
N ALA A 37 9.96 0.16 -17.88
CA ALA A 37 10.74 1.33 -17.47
C ALA A 37 11.39 1.15 -16.08
N ARG A 38 10.69 0.49 -15.14
CA ARG A 38 11.24 0.15 -13.82
C ARG A 38 12.37 -0.86 -13.92
N GLU A 39 12.22 -1.89 -14.74
CA GLU A 39 13.25 -2.91 -14.97
C GLU A 39 14.50 -2.31 -15.62
N GLU A 40 14.34 -1.48 -16.65
CA GLU A 40 15.46 -0.79 -17.32
C GLU A 40 16.21 0.14 -16.35
N ALA A 41 15.49 0.91 -15.53
CA ALA A 41 16.10 1.77 -14.52
C ALA A 41 16.83 0.97 -13.43
N ALA A 42 16.26 -0.15 -12.99
CA ALA A 42 16.89 -1.05 -12.03
C ALA A 42 18.18 -1.66 -12.59
N GLN A 43 18.16 -2.12 -13.85
CA GLN A 43 19.36 -2.67 -14.52
C GLN A 43 20.45 -1.60 -14.71
N ALA A 44 20.07 -0.40 -15.17
CA ALA A 44 21.02 0.69 -15.39
C ALA A 44 21.68 1.17 -14.08
N SER A 45 20.95 1.12 -12.96
CA SER A 45 21.46 1.55 -11.66
C SER A 45 22.15 0.44 -10.85
N ALA A 46 21.96 -0.85 -11.20
CA ALA A 46 22.49 -1.98 -10.44
C ALA A 46 24.01 -1.92 -10.25
N GLY A 47 24.77 -1.67 -11.33
CA GLY A 47 26.23 -1.57 -11.26
C GLY A 47 26.71 -0.37 -10.42
N LEU A 48 26.00 0.75 -10.46
CA LEU A 48 26.30 1.92 -9.64
C LEU A 48 26.00 1.67 -8.16
N ALA A 49 24.91 0.95 -7.86
CA ALA A 49 24.57 0.56 -6.50
C ALA A 49 25.62 -0.40 -5.92
N GLU A 50 26.07 -1.40 -6.69
CA GLU A 50 27.13 -2.32 -6.27
C GLU A 50 28.45 -1.60 -6.01
N GLN A 51 28.86 -0.70 -6.92
CA GLN A 51 30.06 0.12 -6.74
C GLN A 51 29.95 1.00 -5.48
N ARG A 52 28.79 1.61 -5.23
CA ARG A 52 28.56 2.42 -4.04
C ARG A 52 28.68 1.59 -2.75
N GLU A 53 28.08 0.40 -2.70
CA GLU A 53 28.17 -0.48 -1.53
C GLU A 53 29.62 -0.93 -1.28
N LYS A 54 30.36 -1.31 -2.33
CA LYS A 54 31.79 -1.66 -2.22
C LYS A 54 32.62 -0.50 -1.68
N LEU A 55 32.37 0.73 -2.13
CA LEU A 55 33.06 1.92 -1.61
C LEU A 55 32.70 2.19 -0.14
N LEU A 56 31.45 1.99 0.26
CA LEU A 56 31.02 2.13 1.65
C LEU A 56 31.67 1.08 2.55
N GLU A 57 31.78 -0.17 2.09
CA GLU A 57 32.45 -1.23 2.83
C GLU A 57 33.94 -0.91 3.02
N ASN A 58 34.63 -0.48 1.96
CA ASN A 58 36.03 -0.04 2.07
C ASN A 58 36.21 1.13 3.05
N LEU A 59 35.31 2.13 3.00
CA LEU A 59 35.32 3.25 3.94
C LEU A 59 35.09 2.80 5.38
N LYS A 60 34.19 1.85 5.59
CA LYS A 60 33.93 1.25 6.90
C LYS A 60 35.17 0.54 7.42
N THR A 61 35.79 -0.34 6.62
CA THR A 61 37.03 -1.05 7.00
C THR A 61 38.13 -0.09 7.40
N TYR A 62 38.38 0.93 6.57
CA TYR A 62 39.36 1.97 6.90
C TYR A 62 39.01 2.71 8.19
N SER A 63 37.74 3.06 8.39
CA SER A 63 37.25 3.75 9.59
C SER A 63 37.38 2.91 10.86
N ASP A 64 37.12 1.60 10.78
CA ASP A 64 37.26 0.65 11.88
C ASP A 64 38.75 0.50 12.27
N GLU A 65 39.65 0.38 11.29
CA GLU A 65 41.10 0.24 11.50
C GLU A 65 41.78 1.51 12.03
N ASN A 66 41.26 2.69 11.68
CA ASN A 66 41.88 3.98 11.98
C ASN A 66 41.08 4.81 13.00
N ARG A 67 40.26 4.14 13.82
CA ARG A 67 39.27 4.81 14.68
C ARG A 67 39.87 5.88 15.60
N SER A 68 41.03 5.62 16.19
CA SER A 68 41.71 6.54 17.14
C SER A 68 42.31 7.78 16.49
N THR A 69 42.67 7.71 15.20
CA THR A 69 43.25 8.85 14.45
C THR A 69 42.18 9.61 13.67
N LEU A 70 41.10 8.92 13.30
CA LEU A 70 40.05 9.47 12.47
C LEU A 70 39.06 10.30 13.28
N TYR A 71 38.75 9.91 14.51
CA TYR A 71 37.83 10.62 15.40
C TYR A 71 38.57 11.26 16.57
N GLU A 72 38.29 12.53 16.83
CA GLU A 72 38.77 13.22 18.03
C GLU A 72 38.23 12.52 19.29
N GLU A 73 38.95 12.66 20.41
CA GLU A 73 38.58 12.05 21.68
C GLU A 73 37.15 12.43 22.08
N GLY A 74 36.33 11.42 22.39
CA GLY A 74 34.91 11.59 22.71
C GLY A 74 33.97 11.78 21.51
N LYS A 75 34.47 11.97 20.29
CA LYS A 75 33.64 12.06 19.07
C LYS A 75 33.51 10.69 18.38
N LYS A 76 32.38 10.48 17.69
CA LYS A 76 32.11 9.26 16.91
C LYS A 76 31.93 9.53 15.41
N SER A 77 32.13 10.77 14.97
CA SER A 77 31.93 11.19 13.59
C SER A 77 32.95 12.26 13.19
N ARG A 78 33.22 12.36 11.89
CA ARG A 78 34.08 13.38 11.30
C ARG A 78 33.48 13.89 9.99
N GLU A 79 33.50 15.20 9.84
CA GLU A 79 33.03 15.91 8.65
C GLU A 79 34.16 16.06 7.61
N PHE A 80 33.80 15.93 6.35
CA PHE A 80 34.64 16.10 5.17
C PHE A 80 33.91 17.03 4.18
N ILE A 81 34.63 17.51 3.16
CA ILE A 81 34.09 18.45 2.17
C ILE A 81 32.76 17.98 1.55
N ASN A 82 32.63 16.66 1.29
CA ASN A 82 31.48 16.07 0.58
C ASN A 82 30.61 15.16 1.47
N GLY A 83 30.77 15.19 2.78
CA GLY A 83 29.93 14.38 3.67
C GLY A 83 30.54 14.07 5.03
N THR A 84 29.88 13.19 5.76
CA THR A 84 30.28 12.80 7.12
C THR A 84 30.29 11.28 7.22
N ILE A 85 31.28 10.73 7.92
CA ILE A 85 31.29 9.32 8.34
C ILE A 85 31.33 9.26 9.86
N GLY A 86 30.74 8.21 10.43
CA GLY A 86 30.72 8.03 11.87
C GLY A 86 29.87 6.86 12.31
N TYR A 87 29.92 6.59 13.61
CA TYR A 87 29.18 5.53 14.27
C TYR A 87 28.03 6.13 15.07
N ARG A 88 26.83 5.60 14.86
CA ARG A 88 25.66 5.89 15.69
C ARG A 88 25.15 4.61 16.35
N GLN A 89 24.70 4.74 17.58
CA GLN A 89 23.91 3.69 18.23
C GLN A 89 22.46 3.99 17.92
N ASN A 90 21.78 3.06 17.24
CA ASN A 90 20.33 3.17 17.09
C ASN A 90 19.67 2.82 18.44
N PRO A 91 18.47 3.34 18.72
CA PRO A 91 17.69 2.91 19.88
C PRO A 91 17.47 1.40 19.86
N ASP A 92 17.39 0.80 21.05
CA ASP A 92 17.10 -0.62 21.19
C ASP A 92 15.72 -0.93 20.59
N LYS A 93 15.64 -2.06 19.88
CA LYS A 93 14.38 -2.58 19.35
C LYS A 93 13.83 -3.61 20.33
N VAL A 94 12.52 -3.53 20.58
CA VAL A 94 11.80 -4.55 21.36
C VAL A 94 11.11 -5.48 20.40
N GLU A 95 11.45 -6.76 20.46
CA GLU A 95 10.73 -7.84 19.77
C GLU A 95 9.75 -8.48 20.75
N VAL A 96 8.53 -8.74 20.30
CA VAL A 96 7.46 -9.30 21.11
C VAL A 96 6.80 -10.46 20.37
N SER A 97 6.32 -11.45 21.11
CA SER A 97 5.53 -12.56 20.58
C SER A 97 4.08 -12.16 20.36
N ALA A 98 3.35 -12.94 19.56
CA ALA A 98 1.95 -12.68 19.24
C ALA A 98 1.03 -12.61 20.48
N ASP A 99 1.36 -13.36 21.54
CA ASP A 99 0.61 -13.42 22.80
C ASP A 99 1.02 -12.33 23.82
N THR A 100 2.05 -11.53 23.52
CA THR A 100 2.56 -10.51 24.46
C THR A 100 1.49 -9.50 24.86
N ALA A 101 0.62 -9.08 23.93
CA ALA A 101 -0.47 -8.15 24.25
C ALA A 101 -1.46 -8.75 25.27
N ASP A 102 -1.80 -10.03 25.12
CA ASP A 102 -2.72 -10.72 26.03
C ASP A 102 -2.08 -10.93 27.41
N LEU A 103 -0.79 -11.28 27.45
CA LEU A 103 -0.04 -11.41 28.69
C LEU A 103 0.06 -10.07 29.44
N LEU A 104 0.32 -8.98 28.72
CA LEU A 104 0.33 -7.63 29.30
C LEU A 104 -1.03 -7.26 29.88
N ILE A 105 -2.13 -7.56 29.17
CA ILE A 105 -3.49 -7.32 29.68
C ILE A 105 -3.75 -8.16 30.93
N LYS A 106 -3.43 -9.46 30.91
CA LYS A 106 -3.59 -10.37 32.06
C LYS A 106 -2.77 -9.93 33.28
N ALA A 107 -1.58 -9.36 33.05
CA ALA A 107 -0.69 -8.86 34.09
C ALA A 107 -1.05 -7.43 34.56
N GLY A 108 -2.10 -6.80 34.00
CA GLY A 108 -2.56 -5.47 34.43
C GLY A 108 -1.87 -4.28 33.73
N PHE A 109 -1.03 -4.52 32.71
CA PHE A 109 -0.33 -3.50 31.93
C PHE A 109 -1.10 -3.10 30.67
N SER A 110 -2.41 -2.90 30.78
CA SER A 110 -3.25 -2.53 29.62
C SER A 110 -2.86 -1.18 28.99
N ASN A 111 -2.19 -0.29 29.73
CA ASN A 111 -1.63 0.96 29.23
C ASN A 111 -0.47 0.77 28.22
N CYS A 112 0.14 -0.42 28.19
CA CYS A 112 1.15 -0.79 27.22
C CYS A 112 0.57 -1.41 25.94
N VAL A 113 -0.76 -1.58 25.86
CA VAL A 113 -1.45 -2.17 24.70
C VAL A 113 -2.35 -1.14 24.03
N LYS A 114 -2.15 -0.93 22.73
CA LYS A 114 -3.01 -0.06 21.93
C LYS A 114 -4.23 -0.83 21.45
N VAL A 115 -5.42 -0.43 21.90
CA VAL A 115 -6.69 -1.00 21.44
C VAL A 115 -7.36 -0.06 20.45
N LYS A 116 -7.61 -0.54 19.22
CA LYS A 116 -8.42 0.18 18.23
C LYS A 116 -9.89 -0.16 18.46
N LYS A 117 -10.72 0.82 18.82
CA LYS A 117 -12.17 0.65 18.97
C LYS A 117 -12.86 1.14 17.70
N GLU A 118 -13.48 0.23 16.96
CA GLU A 118 -14.25 0.55 15.76
C GLU A 118 -15.70 0.08 15.91
N PRO A 119 -16.68 0.88 15.48
CA PRO A 119 -18.07 0.46 15.49
C PRO A 119 -18.31 -0.67 14.47
N VAL A 120 -18.96 -1.74 14.92
CA VAL A 120 -19.38 -2.83 14.02
C VAL A 120 -20.64 -2.39 13.26
N LYS A 121 -20.45 -1.71 12.12
CA LYS A 121 -21.54 -1.12 11.32
C LYS A 121 -22.68 -2.09 11.00
N ALA A 122 -22.38 -3.37 10.79
CA ALA A 122 -23.40 -4.39 10.53
C ALA A 122 -24.36 -4.58 11.72
N ALA A 123 -23.85 -4.56 12.95
CA ALA A 123 -24.67 -4.69 14.16
C ALA A 123 -25.51 -3.42 14.43
N LEU A 124 -25.00 -2.25 14.02
CA LEU A 124 -25.69 -0.97 14.19
C LEU A 124 -26.94 -0.81 13.32
N LYS A 125 -27.10 -1.63 12.27
CA LYS A 125 -28.28 -1.60 11.40
C LYS A 125 -29.58 -1.95 12.14
N ASN A 126 -29.49 -2.72 13.23
CA ASN A 126 -30.64 -3.24 13.97
C ASN A 126 -31.01 -2.37 15.19
N PHE A 127 -30.37 -1.22 15.38
CA PHE A 127 -30.67 -0.33 16.50
C PHE A 127 -32.02 0.34 16.29
N ASP A 128 -32.80 0.54 17.35
CA ASP A 128 -34.04 1.31 17.29
C ASP A 128 -33.77 2.82 17.19
N ALA A 129 -34.81 3.63 16.93
CA ALA A 129 -34.67 5.08 16.74
C ALA A 129 -34.13 5.80 17.99
N ALA A 130 -34.44 5.32 19.20
CA ALA A 130 -33.93 5.90 20.44
C ALA A 130 -32.43 5.63 20.62
N GLN A 131 -32.01 4.41 20.32
CA GLN A 131 -30.61 3.98 20.32
C GLN A 131 -29.81 4.71 19.23
N GLN A 132 -30.36 4.83 18.01
CA GLN A 132 -29.71 5.54 16.91
C GLN A 132 -29.41 7.00 17.28
N LYS A 133 -30.40 7.71 17.84
CA LYS A 133 -30.23 9.10 18.29
C LYS A 133 -29.21 9.21 19.43
N LYS A 134 -29.27 8.30 20.40
CA LYS A 134 -28.37 8.28 21.56
C LYS A 134 -26.90 8.07 21.17
N PHE A 135 -26.64 7.26 20.15
CA PHE A 135 -25.28 6.92 19.71
C PHE A 135 -24.85 7.63 18.42
N HIS A 136 -25.60 8.66 17.98
CA HIS A 136 -25.31 9.43 16.77
C HIS A 136 -25.18 8.56 15.49
N ILE A 137 -25.98 7.50 15.41
CA ILE A 137 -26.04 6.62 14.24
C ILE A 137 -27.02 7.23 13.26
N ASN A 138 -26.53 7.53 12.05
CA ASN A 138 -27.38 7.93 10.94
C ASN A 138 -27.55 6.75 9.98
N LEU A 139 -28.74 6.13 9.97
CA LEU A 139 -29.09 5.15 8.94
C LEU A 139 -29.53 5.88 7.69
N VAL A 140 -28.67 5.88 6.68
CA VAL A 140 -29.04 6.32 5.34
C VAL A 140 -29.79 5.16 4.68
N PRO A 141 -31.09 5.32 4.35
CA PRO A 141 -31.83 4.29 3.62
C PRO A 141 -31.12 3.98 2.31
N GLY A 142 -31.13 2.71 1.91
CA GLY A 142 -30.64 2.35 0.58
C GLY A 142 -31.51 3.02 -0.48
N GLU A 143 -30.89 3.73 -1.41
CA GLU A 143 -31.56 4.24 -2.58
C GLU A 143 -31.48 3.19 -3.70
N GLU A 144 -32.58 3.01 -4.43
CA GLU A 144 -32.56 2.19 -5.64
C GLU A 144 -31.68 2.88 -6.69
N SER A 145 -30.66 2.18 -7.17
CA SER A 145 -29.72 2.68 -8.17
C SER A 145 -29.72 1.79 -9.40
N PHE A 146 -29.73 2.40 -10.58
CA PHE A 146 -29.50 1.68 -11.84
C PHE A 146 -28.10 1.04 -11.83
N TYR A 147 -28.01 -0.20 -12.32
CA TYR A 147 -26.73 -0.87 -12.55
C TYR A 147 -26.76 -1.61 -13.89
N CYS A 148 -25.60 -1.71 -14.53
CA CYS A 148 -25.38 -2.53 -15.72
C CYS A 148 -24.10 -3.34 -15.50
N LYS A 149 -24.16 -4.66 -15.69
CA LYS A 149 -23.00 -5.54 -15.64
C LYS A 149 -22.81 -6.14 -17.04
N ALA A 150 -21.89 -5.56 -17.79
CA ALA A 150 -21.49 -6.09 -19.09
C ALA A 150 -20.67 -7.38 -18.92
N ALA A 151 -20.72 -8.26 -19.92
CA ALA A 151 -19.92 -9.47 -19.92
C ALA A 151 -18.43 -9.13 -20.15
N GLU A 152 -17.52 -9.87 -19.50
CA GLU A 152 -16.07 -9.69 -19.67
C GLU A 152 -15.58 -10.03 -21.10
N LYS A 153 -16.39 -10.76 -21.87
CA LYS A 153 -16.12 -11.09 -23.28
C LYS A 153 -17.40 -10.94 -24.10
N THR A 154 -17.30 -10.26 -25.24
CA THR A 154 -18.38 -10.19 -26.23
C THR A 154 -18.48 -11.50 -27.02
N ILE A 155 -19.66 -12.10 -27.10
CA ILE A 155 -19.90 -13.30 -27.93
C ILE A 155 -20.01 -12.86 -29.40
N PRO A 156 -19.25 -13.47 -30.34
CA PRO A 156 -19.38 -13.17 -31.77
C PRO A 156 -20.76 -13.58 -32.30
N GLU A 157 -21.32 -12.79 -33.22
CA GLU A 157 -22.69 -12.89 -33.78
C GLU A 157 -22.92 -14.11 -34.70
N ALA A 158 -22.10 -15.16 -34.59
CA ALA A 158 -22.15 -16.37 -35.40
C ALA A 158 -22.47 -17.63 -34.56
N ALA A 159 -23.40 -17.49 -33.61
CA ALA A 159 -23.96 -18.60 -32.86
C ALA A 159 -25.42 -18.30 -32.48
N ALA A 160 -26.28 -18.18 -33.50
CA ALA A 160 -27.73 -18.29 -33.40
C ALA A 160 -28.25 -18.98 -34.66
#